data_AF-A0A2G9SET0-F1
#
_entry.id   AF-A0A2G9SET0-F1
#
_cell.length_a   1.000
_cell.length_b   1.000
_cell.length_c   1.000
_cell.angle_alpha   90.00
_cell.angle_beta   90.00
_cell.angle_gamma   90.00
#
_symmetry.space_group_name_H-M   'P 1'
#
loop_
_entity.id
_entity.type
_entity.pdbx_description
1 polymer ?
#
loop_
_entity_poly.entity_id
_entity_poly.type
_entity_poly.pdbx_seq_one_letter_code
_entity_poly.pdbx_strand_id
1 'polypeptide(L)' 'MQDDSSSAFITPRVEPDKLQFTVDAFRFLGNDASLIYITCYLRAAATTQVPDAMNKACSYSKATK' A
#
# COMPACT_ATOMS: atom_id res chain seq x y z
N MET A 1 19.54 14.87 -1.03
CA MET A 1 19.68 13.41 -0.90
C MET A 1 18.38 12.83 -1.40
N GLN A 2 18.41 11.87 -2.32
CA GLN A 2 17.19 11.30 -2.88
C GLN A 2 16.57 10.42 -1.80
N ASP A 3 15.45 10.88 -1.23
CA ASP A 3 14.69 10.06 -0.31
C ASP A 3 14.14 8.88 -1.11
N ASP A 4 14.31 7.67 -0.59
CA ASP A 4 13.85 6.50 -1.31
C ASP A 4 12.33 6.46 -1.30
N SER A 5 11.71 6.15 -2.44
CA SER A 5 10.25 6.07 -2.53
C SER A 5 9.67 5.06 -1.54
N SER A 6 8.59 5.47 -0.85
CA SER A 6 7.93 4.73 0.21
C SER A 6 6.46 4.43 -0.12
N SER A 7 5.97 3.32 0.42
CA SER A 7 4.55 2.98 0.46
C SER A 7 4.28 2.10 1.66
N ALA A 8 3.14 2.31 2.31
CA ALA A 8 2.79 1.56 3.51
C ALA A 8 1.28 1.47 3.70
N PHE A 9 0.82 0.32 4.20
CA PHE A 9 -0.50 0.21 4.82
C PHE A 9 -0.51 0.93 6.16
N ILE A 10 -1.59 1.67 6.43
CA ILE A 10 -1.81 2.40 7.67
C ILE A 10 -2.36 1.42 8.71
N THR A 11 -1.76 1.44 9.91
CA THR A 11 -2.15 0.61 11.05
C THR A 11 -2.26 1.49 12.31
N PRO A 12 -3.26 1.27 13.20
CA PRO A 12 -4.32 0.26 13.10
C PRO A 12 -5.39 0.62 12.06
N ARG A 13 -6.18 -0.38 11.62
CA ARG A 13 -7.35 -0.14 10.77
C ARG A 13 -8.44 0.58 11.57
N VAL A 14 -9.12 1.51 10.91
CA VAL A 14 -10.27 2.22 11.50
C VAL A 14 -11.48 1.27 11.63
N GLU A 15 -11.74 0.47 10.58
CA GLU A 15 -12.81 -0.53 10.54
C GLU A 15 -12.28 -1.84 9.91
N PRO A 16 -12.84 -3.01 10.25
CA PRO A 16 -12.31 -4.31 9.79
C PRO A 16 -12.28 -4.48 8.26
N ASP A 17 -13.23 -3.89 7.55
CA ASP A 17 -13.40 -3.95 6.10
C ASP A 17 -12.72 -2.79 5.36
N LYS A 18 -12.16 -1.80 6.08
CA LYS A 18 -11.41 -0.68 5.50
C LYS A 18 -9.91 -0.96 5.52
N LEU A 19 -9.27 -0.75 4.37
CA LEU A 19 -7.82 -0.82 4.21
C LEU A 19 -7.30 0.49 3.64
N GLN A 20 -6.46 1.18 4.40
CA GLN A 20 -5.85 2.45 4.00
C GLN A 20 -4.35 2.24 3.74
N PHE A 21 -3.82 2.92 2.73
CA PHE A 21 -2.40 2.90 2.40
C PHE A 21 -1.95 4.24 1.81
N THR A 22 -0.66 4.53 1.89
CA THR A 22 0.00 5.65 1.24
C THR A 22 0.96 5.16 0.16
N VAL A 23 1.16 5.99 -0.86
CA VAL A 23 2.16 5.80 -1.91
C VAL A 23 2.71 7.17 -2.29
N ASP A 24 4.02 7.29 -2.40
CA ASP A 24 4.63 8.53 -2.89
C ASP A 24 4.24 8.78 -4.35
N ALA A 25 4.00 10.04 -4.69
CA ALA A 25 3.65 10.42 -6.05
C ALA A 25 4.83 10.16 -7.00
N PHE A 26 4.52 9.59 -8.17
CA PHE A 26 5.49 9.35 -9.24
C PHE A 26 4.90 9.79 -10.58
N ARG A 27 5.71 9.71 -11.65
CA ARG A 27 5.27 9.90 -13.04
C ARG A 27 5.97 8.89 -13.94
N PHE A 28 5.36 8.56 -15.06
CA PHE A 28 5.99 7.71 -16.07
C PHE A 28 6.98 8.54 -16.91
N LEU A 29 8.22 8.08 -16.99
CA LEU A 29 9.22 8.68 -17.88
C LEU A 29 8.79 8.49 -19.34
N GLY A 30 8.91 9.55 -20.15
CA GLY A 30 8.52 9.51 -21.57
C GLY A 30 7.00 9.58 -21.81
N ASN A 31 6.20 9.86 -20.78
CA ASN A 31 4.78 10.15 -20.92
C ASN A 31 4.49 11.58 -20.45
N ASP A 32 4.06 12.43 -21.38
CA ASP A 32 3.74 13.83 -21.09
C ASP A 32 2.37 13.99 -20.41
N ALA A 33 1.57 12.93 -20.36
CA ALA A 33 0.29 12.94 -19.66
C ALA A 33 0.51 13.10 -18.14
N SER A 34 -0.06 14.16 -17.58
CA SER A 34 -0.06 14.41 -16.13
C SER A 34 -1.17 13.63 -15.41
N LEU A 35 -1.38 12.37 -15.78
CA LEU A 35 -2.41 11.49 -15.21
C LEU A 35 -1.88 10.08 -14.97
N ILE A 36 -2.38 9.43 -13.93
CA ILE A 36 -2.06 8.05 -13.55
C ILE A 36 -3.36 7.34 -13.18
N TYR A 37 -3.49 6.10 -13.63
CA TYR A 37 -4.56 5.20 -13.18
C TYR A 37 -3.97 4.16 -12.23
N ILE A 38 -4.70 3.85 -11.17
CA ILE A 38 -4.35 2.81 -10.20
C ILE A 38 -5.46 1.76 -10.24
N THR A 39 -5.07 0.52 -10.53
CA THR A 39 -5.99 -0.63 -10.55
C THR A 39 -5.58 -1.61 -9.46
N CYS A 40 -6.49 -1.95 -8.56
CA CYS A 40 -6.25 -2.86 -7.44
C CYS A 40 -7.11 -4.12 -7.57
N TYR A 41 -6.54 -5.27 -7.15
CA TYR A 41 -7.29 -6.50 -6.97
C TYR A 41 -7.63 -6.69 -5.49
N LEU A 42 -8.89 -6.43 -5.13
CA LEU A 42 -9.34 -6.54 -3.74
C LEU A 42 -9.85 -7.96 -3.45
N ARG A 43 -9.56 -8.45 -2.25
CA ARG A 43 -10.09 -9.70 -1.69
C ARG A 43 -10.46 -9.48 -0.23
N ALA A 44 -11.48 -10.19 0.24
CA ALA A 44 -11.89 -10.18 1.64
C ALA A 44 -11.55 -11.52 2.30
N ALA A 45 -11.27 -11.46 3.61
CA ALA A 45 -11.17 -12.62 4.48
C ALA A 45 -12.14 -12.43 5.66
N ALA A 46 -12.51 -13.52 6.32
CA ALA A 46 -13.31 -13.44 7.55
C ALA A 46 -12.55 -12.63 8.61
N THR A 47 -13.27 -11.87 9.45
CA THR A 47 -12.65 -11.07 10.51
C THR A 47 -11.94 -11.91 11.58
N THR A 48 -12.30 -13.19 11.68
CA THR A 48 -11.66 -14.18 12.55
C THR A 48 -10.43 -14.84 11.93
N GLN A 49 -10.14 -14.59 10.64
CA GLN A 49 -8.97 -15.14 9.96
C GLN A 49 -7.71 -14.50 10.53
N VAL A 50 -6.80 -15.33 11.05
CA VAL A 50 -5.45 -14.89 11.42
C VAL A 50 -4.67 -14.59 10.14
N PRO A 51 -3.95 -13.46 10.04
CA PRO A 51 -3.16 -13.13 8.86
C PRO A 51 -2.22 -14.27 8.45
N ASP A 52 -2.26 -14.64 7.18
CA ASP A 52 -1.48 -15.74 6.62
C ASP A 52 -0.79 -15.31 5.32
N ALA A 53 -0.08 -16.24 4.66
CA ALA A 53 0.65 -15.94 3.43
C ALA A 53 -0.26 -15.43 2.29
N MET A 54 -1.55 -15.74 2.29
CA MET A 54 -2.54 -15.34 1.29
C MET A 54 -3.36 -14.11 1.71
N ASN A 55 -3.63 -13.96 3.00
CA ASN A 55 -4.51 -12.95 3.59
C ASN A 55 -3.71 -12.03 4.53
N LYS A 56 -2.95 -11.09 3.97
CA LYS A 56 -2.12 -10.14 4.73
C LYS A 56 -2.01 -8.78 4.06
N ALA A 57 -1.73 -7.75 4.84
CA ALA A 57 -1.34 -6.43 4.37
C ALA A 57 0.01 -6.09 5.00
N CYS A 58 1.07 -6.03 4.17
CA CYS A 58 2.45 -5.89 4.64
C CYS A 58 3.06 -4.59 4.10
N SER A 59 3.83 -3.90 4.94
CA SER A 59 4.60 -2.72 4.57
C SER A 59 6.08 -3.01 4.71
N TYR A 60 6.91 -2.43 3.83
CA TYR A 60 8.35 -2.40 4.04
C TYR A 60 8.69 -1.16 4.86
N SER A 61 9.38 -1.36 5.99
CA SER A 61 9.89 -0.26 6.81
C SER A 61 11.41 -0.22 6.70
N LYS A 62 11.94 0.88 6.14
CA LYS A 62 13.36 1.20 6.25
C LYS A 62 13.63 1.66 7.67
N ALA A 63 13.69 0.73 8.61
CA ALA A 63 14.20 1.04 9.93
C ALA A 63 15.64 1.54 9.77
N THR A 64 15.90 2.82 10.04
CA THR A 64 17.25 3.32 10.27
C THR A 64 17.77 2.61 11.53
N LYS A 65 18.82 1.79 11.37
CA LYS A 65 19.66 1.44 12.51
C LYS A 65 20.51 2.63 12.90
#